data_AF-W1PVW9-F1
#
_entry.id   AF-W1PVW9-F1
#
_cell.length_a   1.000
_cell.length_b   1.000
_cell.length_c   1.000
_cell.angle_alpha   90.00
_cell.angle_beta   90.00
_cell.angle_gamma   90.00
#
_symmetry.space_group_name_H-M   'P 1'
#
loop_
_entity.id
_entity.type
_entity.pdbx_description
1 polymer ?
#
loop_
_entity_poly.entity_id
_entity_poly.type
_entity_poly.pdbx_seq_one_letter_code
_entity_poly.pdbx_strand_id
1 'polypeptide(L)'
;YTLAIDIWSIGCIFAEVLTGKPLFPGKNVVHQLDLMTDLLGTPSLDTISRVRNEKARRYLSNMRKKHPVPFSQKFPNADPLALKLLERLLAFDPKDRPTAEE
;
A
#
# COMPACT_ATOMS: atom_id res chain seq x y z
N TYR A 1 -16.55 3.72 -0.66
CA TYR A 1 -16.45 2.64 0.32
C TYR A 1 -16.74 1.35 -0.41
N THR A 2 -15.80 0.42 -0.41
CA THR A 2 -15.89 -0.90 -1.04
C THR A 2 -15.17 -1.91 -0.15
N LEU A 3 -15.46 -3.20 -0.31
CA LEU A 3 -14.80 -4.30 0.43
C LEU A 3 -13.28 -4.31 0.24
N ALA A 4 -12.78 -3.75 -0.86
CA ALA A 4 -11.34 -3.59 -1.12
C ALA A 4 -10.60 -2.73 -0.07
N ILE A 5 -11.31 -1.92 0.72
CA ILE A 5 -10.72 -1.19 1.87
C ILE A 5 -10.36 -2.18 2.99
N ASP A 6 -11.18 -3.19 3.22
CA ASP A 6 -10.92 -4.22 4.23
C ASP A 6 -9.74 -5.11 3.81
N ILE A 7 -9.65 -5.44 2.52
CA ILE A 7 -8.53 -6.20 1.93
C ILE A 7 -7.19 -5.49 2.16
N TRP A 8 -7.14 -4.16 2.01
CA TRP A 8 -5.95 -3.38 2.33
C TRP A 8 -5.59 -3.45 3.83
N SER A 9 -6.60 -3.38 4.69
CA SER A 9 -6.42 -3.50 6.14
C SER A 9 -5.85 -4.87 6.52
N ILE A 10 -6.34 -5.93 5.88
CA ILE A 10 -5.80 -7.30 6.02
C ILE A 10 -4.35 -7.35 5.54
N GLY A 11 -4.00 -6.73 4.41
CA GLY A 11 -2.61 -6.63 3.97
C GLY A 11 -1.71 -5.95 5.00
N CYS A 12 -2.17 -4.87 5.65
CA CYS A 12 -1.43 -4.21 6.72
C CYS A 12 -1.22 -5.13 7.93
N ILE A 13 -2.28 -5.81 8.37
CA ILE A 13 -2.23 -6.76 9.50
C ILE A 13 -1.30 -7.93 9.17
N PHE A 14 -1.38 -8.47 7.96
CA PHE A 14 -0.53 -9.59 7.54
C PHE A 14 0.95 -9.19 7.57
N ALA A 15 1.30 -8.02 7.03
CA ALA A 15 2.66 -7.50 7.12
C ALA A 15 3.12 -7.26 8.57
N GLU A 16 2.21 -6.85 9.45
CA GLU A 16 2.49 -6.68 10.87
C GLU A 16 2.76 -8.01 11.57
N VAL A 17 2.02 -9.08 11.24
CA VAL A 17 2.30 -10.44 11.71
C VAL A 17 3.69 -10.92 11.26
N LEU A 18 4.08 -10.62 10.02
CA LEU A 18 5.40 -11.00 9.49
C LEU A 18 6.58 -10.26 10.14
N THR A 19 6.35 -9.05 10.67
CA THR A 19 7.43 -8.18 11.17
C THR A 19 7.37 -7.85 12.65
N GLY A 20 6.27 -8.22 13.33
CA GLY A 20 5.98 -7.88 14.72
C GLY A 20 5.74 -6.39 14.98
N LYS A 21 5.56 -5.57 13.93
CA LYS A 21 5.38 -4.13 14.04
C LYS A 21 4.46 -3.58 12.94
N PRO A 22 3.74 -2.47 13.19
CA PRO A 22 2.85 -1.89 12.20
C PRO A 22 3.57 -1.56 10.89
N LEU A 23 2.96 -1.91 9.76
CA LEU A 23 3.54 -1.66 8.43
C LEU A 23 3.67 -0.17 8.12
N PHE A 24 2.62 0.59 8.42
CA PHE A 24 2.54 2.02 8.15
C PHE A 24 2.15 2.81 9.42
N PRO A 25 3.09 3.05 10.35
CA PRO A 25 2.84 3.80 11.59
C PRO A 25 2.80 5.31 11.33
N GLY A 26 1.86 5.78 10.52
CA GLY A 26 1.71 7.20 10.20
C GLY A 26 1.20 8.01 11.38
N LYS A 27 1.69 9.26 11.45
CA LYS A 27 1.36 10.20 12.54
C LYS A 27 0.31 11.23 12.11
N ASN A 28 0.13 11.37 10.81
CA ASN A 28 -0.83 12.24 10.15
C ASN A 28 -1.01 11.77 8.70
N VAL A 29 -1.96 12.36 7.98
CA VAL A 29 -2.31 11.94 6.61
C VAL A 29 -1.14 12.01 5.64
N VAL A 30 -0.31 13.07 5.72
CA VAL A 30 0.84 13.24 4.83
C VAL A 30 1.89 12.17 5.11
N HIS A 31 2.23 11.97 6.38
CA HIS A 31 3.19 10.95 6.78
C HIS A 31 2.69 9.54 6.40
N GLN A 32 1.39 9.26 6.51
CA GLN A 32 0.81 8.00 6.06
C GLN A 32 1.02 7.77 4.56
N LEU A 33 0.77 8.79 3.73
CA LEU A 33 0.99 8.72 2.29
C LEU A 33 2.48 8.57 1.93
N ASP A 34 3.36 9.23 2.67
CA ASP A 34 4.81 9.06 2.52
C ASP A 34 5.22 7.61 2.77
N LEU A 35 4.79 7.02 3.89
CA LEU A 35 5.10 5.63 4.25
C LEU A 35 4.56 4.64 3.20
N MET A 36 3.34 4.85 2.72
CA MET A 36 2.75 4.01 1.67
C MET A 36 3.56 4.08 0.38
N THR A 37 3.93 5.29 -0.06
CA THR A 37 4.67 5.51 -1.32
C THR A 37 6.16 5.17 -1.22
N ASP A 38 6.74 5.16 -0.02
CA ASP A 38 8.11 4.67 0.21
C ASP A 38 8.23 3.16 -0.02
N LEU A 39 7.16 2.40 0.27
CA LEU A 39 7.13 0.96 0.02
C LEU A 39 6.61 0.63 -1.39
N LEU A 40 5.45 1.18 -1.77
CA LEU A 40 4.74 0.82 -3.00
C LEU A 40 5.16 1.65 -4.23
N GLY A 41 6.02 2.66 -4.03
CA GLY A 41 6.33 3.65 -5.04
C GLY A 41 5.23 4.69 -5.23
N THR A 42 5.50 5.66 -6.09
CA THR A 42 4.52 6.68 -6.44
C THR A 42 3.46 6.09 -7.38
N PRO A 43 2.16 6.17 -7.05
CA PRO A 43 1.10 5.68 -7.94
C PRO A 43 1.09 6.41 -9.29
N SER A 44 0.51 5.76 -10.30
CA SER A 44 0.38 6.36 -11.63
C SER A 44 -0.50 7.62 -11.60
N LEU A 45 -0.33 8.53 -12.56
CA LEU A 45 -1.17 9.74 -12.67
C LEU A 45 -2.66 9.40 -12.82
N ASP A 46 -2.96 8.30 -13.50
CA ASP A 46 -4.31 7.78 -13.67
C ASP A 46 -4.91 7.33 -12.32
N THR A 47 -4.16 6.56 -11.53
CA THR A 47 -4.55 6.19 -10.15
C THR A 47 -4.72 7.43 -9.25
N ILE A 48 -3.81 8.40 -9.34
CA ILE A 48 -3.88 9.65 -8.57
C ILE A 48 -5.13 10.46 -8.94
N SER A 49 -5.49 10.51 -10.23
CA SER A 49 -6.67 11.26 -10.70
C SER A 49 -7.99 10.77 -10.08
N ARG A 50 -8.06 9.47 -9.76
CA ARG A 50 -9.21 8.81 -9.12
C ARG A 50 -9.30 9.04 -7.61
N VAL A 51 -8.27 9.62 -6.98
CA VAL A 51 -8.27 9.91 -5.54
C VAL A 51 -9.30 11.01 -5.24
N ARG A 52 -10.35 10.66 -4.49
CA ARG A 52 -11.45 11.59 -4.14
C ARG A 52 -11.02 12.71 -3.20
N ASN A 53 -10.04 12.45 -2.34
CA ASN A 53 -9.54 13.46 -1.39
C ASN A 53 -8.59 14.42 -2.11
N GLU A 54 -9.01 15.67 -2.28
CA GLU A 54 -8.26 16.68 -3.02
C GLU A 54 -6.87 16.98 -2.42
N LYS A 55 -6.76 17.02 -1.08
CA LYS A 55 -5.48 17.25 -0.39
C LYS A 55 -4.50 16.10 -0.65
N ALA A 56 -4.97 14.85 -0.53
CA ALA A 56 -4.18 13.67 -0.81
C ALA A 56 -3.76 13.63 -2.29
N ARG A 57 -4.69 13.92 -3.21
CA ARG A 57 -4.42 13.99 -4.65
C ARG A 57 -3.34 15.03 -4.97
N ARG A 58 -3.49 16.26 -4.47
CA ARG A 58 -2.50 17.35 -4.68
C ARG A 58 -1.13 16.96 -4.13
N TYR A 59 -1.09 16.33 -2.96
CA TYR A 59 0.16 15.87 -2.35
C TYR A 59 0.83 14.80 -3.22
N LEU A 60 0.10 13.75 -3.63
CA LEU A 60 0.62 12.68 -4.50
C LEU A 60 1.03 13.18 -5.89
N SER A 61 0.37 14.22 -6.42
CA SER A 61 0.74 14.81 -7.72
C SER A 61 2.02 15.64 -7.66
N ASN A 62 2.33 16.26 -6.51
CA ASN A 62 3.47 17.17 -6.37
C ASN A 62 4.71 16.51 -5.74
N MET A 63 4.58 15.30 -5.19
CA MET A 63 5.71 14.59 -4.58
C MET A 63 6.73 14.13 -5.63
N ARG A 64 7.98 13.93 -5.19
CA ARG A 64 9.01 13.29 -6.03
C ARG A 64 8.62 11.84 -6.31
N LYS A 65 8.79 11.40 -7.57
CA LYS A 65 8.57 10.00 -7.96
C LYS A 65 9.49 9.06 -7.17
N LYS A 66 8.90 8.05 -6.54
CA LYS A 66 9.56 6.97 -5.80
C LYS A 66 9.34 5.65 -6.56
N HIS A 67 10.34 4.79 -6.55
CA HIS A 67 10.23 3.44 -7.08
C HIS A 67 9.73 2.49 -5.99
N PRO A 68 8.92 1.48 -6.33
CA PRO A 68 8.52 0.45 -5.38
C PRO A 68 9.74 -0.30 -4.85
N VAL A 69 9.71 -0.63 -3.57
CA VAL A 69 10.70 -1.50 -2.94
C VAL A 69 10.22 -2.94 -3.08
N PRO A 70 11.05 -3.87 -3.60
CA PRO A 70 10.68 -5.28 -3.65
C PRO A 70 10.29 -5.82 -2.27
N PHE A 71 9.18 -6.54 -2.17
CA PHE A 71 8.72 -7.06 -0.88
C PHE A 71 9.71 -8.05 -0.27
N SER A 72 10.43 -8.81 -1.10
CA SER A 72 11.54 -9.66 -0.64
C SER A 72 12.65 -8.89 0.06
N GLN A 73 12.90 -7.62 -0.29
CA GLN A 73 13.87 -6.77 0.40
C GLN A 73 13.30 -6.26 1.73
N LYS A 74 12.01 -5.92 1.77
CA LYS A 74 11.35 -5.41 2.98
C LYS A 74 11.10 -6.51 4.02
N PHE A 75 10.83 -7.73 3.56
CA PHE A 75 10.46 -8.89 4.35
C PHE A 75 11.38 -10.08 3.99
N PRO A 76 12.68 -10.02 4.32
CA PRO A 76 13.68 -10.96 3.82
C PRO A 76 13.49 -12.41 4.31
N ASN A 77 12.76 -12.61 5.41
CA ASN A 77 12.52 -13.93 6.01
C ASN A 77 11.12 -14.47 5.70
N ALA A 78 10.32 -13.76 4.89
CA ALA A 78 8.97 -14.19 4.57
C ALA A 78 8.95 -15.19 3.41
N ASP A 79 7.97 -16.09 3.45
CA ASP A 79 7.74 -17.05 2.39
C ASP A 79 7.39 -16.33 1.05
N PRO A 80 7.94 -16.76 -0.11
CA PRO A 80 7.65 -16.12 -1.39
C PRO A 80 6.17 -16.09 -1.79
N LEU A 81 5.36 -17.09 -1.41
CA LEU A 81 3.93 -17.11 -1.65
C LEU A 81 3.20 -16.11 -0.74
N ALA A 82 3.64 -15.99 0.52
CA ALA A 82 3.16 -14.97 1.43
C ALA A 82 3.43 -13.56 0.88
N LEU A 83 4.62 -13.32 0.31
CA LEU A 83 4.97 -12.04 -0.30
C LEU A 83 4.13 -11.72 -1.53
N LYS A 84 3.93 -12.71 -2.41
CA LYS A 84 3.08 -12.54 -3.59
C LYS A 84 1.64 -12.20 -3.22
N LEU A 85 1.09 -12.84 -2.18
CA LEU A 85 -0.22 -12.50 -1.66
C LEU A 85 -0.22 -11.06 -1.10
N LEU A 86 0.76 -10.73 -0.27
CA LEU A 86 0.87 -9.42 0.37
C LEU A 86 0.97 -8.27 -0.64
N GLU A 87 1.73 -8.45 -1.73
CA GLU A 87 1.81 -7.48 -2.83
C GLU A 87 0.44 -7.20 -3.47
N ARG A 88 -0.40 -8.23 -3.65
CA ARG A 88 -1.77 -8.08 -4.19
C ARG A 88 -2.71 -7.39 -3.20
N LEU A 89 -2.62 -7.73 -1.91
CA LEU A 89 -3.46 -7.11 -0.86
C LEU A 89 -3.17 -5.61 -0.72
N LEU A 90 -1.91 -5.22 -0.86
CA LEU A 90 -1.42 -3.84 -0.73
C LEU A 90 -1.35 -3.09 -2.07
N ALA A 91 -2.14 -3.48 -3.07
CA ALA A 91 -2.23 -2.74 -4.31
C ALA A 91 -2.82 -1.34 -4.09
N PHE A 92 -2.25 -0.32 -4.75
CA PHE A 92 -2.68 1.07 -4.54
C PHE A 92 -4.08 1.33 -5.09
N ASP A 93 -4.40 0.83 -6.29
CA ASP A 93 -5.75 0.88 -6.84
C ASP A 93 -6.62 -0.19 -6.15
N PRO A 94 -7.77 0.17 -5.57
CA PRO A 94 -8.67 -0.80 -4.96
C PRO A 94 -9.16 -1.89 -5.91
N LYS A 95 -9.14 -1.66 -7.23
CA LYS A 95 -9.55 -2.65 -8.25
C LYS A 95 -8.53 -3.76 -8.47
N ASP A 96 -7.27 -3.51 -8.11
CA ASP A 96 -6.18 -4.47 -8.30
C ASP A 96 -6.04 -5.42 -7.09
N ARG A 97 -6.86 -5.21 -6.05
CA ARG A 97 -6.89 -6.05 -4.85
C ARG A 97 -7.81 -7.24 -5.07
N PRO A 98 -7.45 -8.44 -4.59
CA PRO A 98 -8.33 -9.60 -4.63
C PRO A 98 -9.55 -9.37 -3.73
N THR A 99 -10.61 -10.13 -3.97
CA THR A 99 -11.71 -10.29 -3.02
C THR A 99 -11.30 -11.20 -1.86
N ALA A 100 -12.13 -11.30 -0.83
CA ALA A 100 -11.85 -12.17 0.31
C ALA A 100 -12.01 -13.67 -0.01
N GLU A 101 -12.73 -14.01 -1.08
CA GLU A 101 -12.97 -15.39 -1.52
C GLU A 101 -11.84 -15.93 -2.42
N GLU A 102 -11.04 -15.05 -3.02
CA GLU A 102 -9.90 -15.36 -3.90
C GLU A 102 -8.60 -15.61 -3.13
#